data_AF-A0A8T5TI13-F1
#
_entry.id   AF-A0A8T5TI13-F1
#
_cell.length_a   1.000
_cell.length_b   1.000
_cell.length_c   1.000
_cell.angle_alpha   90.00
_cell.angle_beta   90.00
_cell.angle_gamma   90.00
#
_symmetry.space_group_name_H-M   'P 1'
#
loop_
_entity.id
_entity.type
_entity.pdbx_description
1 polymer ?
#
loop_
_entity_poly.entity_id
_entity_poly.type
_entity_poly.pdbx_seq_one_letter_code
_entity_poly.pdbx_strand_id
1 'polypeptide(L)'
;DEIQRIFCEEIPEIPCFVNGYWYTYSDYYWEGWTNALNNYQQLITLWTNNHIPMKTRMILNLVTTERVTTCCYLSPWTGLEIFMILGLVSTITLVGYKIHSKKR
;
A
#
# COMPACT_ATOMS: atom_id res chain seq x y z
N ASP A 1 29.36 -15.47 34.66
CA ASP A 1 28.99 -16.24 35.86
C ASP A 1 28.60 -15.35 37.04
N GLU A 2 29.44 -14.39 37.42
CA GLU A 2 29.16 -13.54 38.59
C GLU A 2 27.87 -12.69 38.47
N ILE A 3 27.58 -12.11 37.29
CA ILE A 3 26.33 -11.36 37.06
C ILE A 3 25.08 -12.24 37.13
N GLN A 4 25.13 -13.47 36.60
CA GLN A 4 24.00 -14.40 36.68
C GLN A 4 23.73 -14.82 38.13
N ARG A 5 24.78 -15.03 38.93
CA ARG A 5 24.66 -15.31 40.36
C ARG A 5 23.98 -14.15 41.10
N ILE A 6 24.41 -12.91 40.87
CA ILE A 6 23.80 -11.71 41.47
C ILE A 6 22.31 -11.61 41.10
N PHE A 7 21.95 -11.83 39.83
CA PHE A 7 20.55 -11.84 39.41
C PHE A 7 19.70 -12.90 40.12
N CYS A 8 20.27 -14.07 40.41
CA CYS A 8 19.57 -15.15 41.11
C CYS A 8 19.43 -14.90 42.62
N GLU A 9 20.36 -14.17 43.24
CA GLU A 9 20.38 -13.95 44.69
C GLU A 9 19.60 -12.69 45.11
N GLU A 10 19.65 -11.62 44.31
CA GLU A 10 19.07 -10.31 44.67
C GLU A 10 17.70 -10.04 44.02
N ILE A 11 17.21 -10.98 43.20
CA ILE A 11 16.03 -10.93 42.30
C ILE A 11 15.18 -9.65 42.41
N PRO A 12 15.53 -8.60 41.64
CA PRO A 12 14.71 -7.39 41.56
C PRO A 12 13.44 -7.59 40.71
N GLU A 13 13.43 -8.53 39.76
CA GLU A 13 12.27 -8.88 38.92
C GLU A 13 12.45 -10.30 38.33
N ILE A 14 11.37 -11.10 38.27
CA ILE A 14 11.41 -12.48 37.78
C ILE A 14 11.04 -12.52 36.29
N PRO A 15 11.95 -12.91 35.38
CA PRO A 15 11.60 -13.07 33.97
C PRO A 15 10.70 -14.31 33.80
N CYS A 16 9.44 -14.08 33.42
CA CYS A 16 8.46 -15.16 33.26
C CYS A 16 8.52 -15.81 31.88
N PHE A 17 8.48 -15.01 30.81
CA PHE A 17 8.46 -15.50 29.44
C PHE A 17 9.02 -14.46 28.47
N VAL A 18 9.54 -14.93 27.34
CA VAL A 18 9.95 -14.06 26.25
C VAL A 18 8.70 -13.56 25.53
N ASN A 19 8.49 -12.25 25.53
CA ASN A 19 7.39 -11.65 24.78
C ASN A 19 7.63 -11.81 23.27
N GLY A 20 6.63 -12.31 22.55
CA GLY A 20 6.68 -12.40 21.10
C GLY A 20 6.66 -11.01 20.46
N TYR A 21 7.30 -10.90 19.29
CA TYR A 21 7.13 -9.72 18.44
C TYR A 21 5.77 -9.81 17.75
N TRP A 22 4.80 -9.07 18.28
CA TRP A 22 3.45 -8.96 17.73
C TRP A 22 3.50 -8.26 16.37
N TYR A 23 3.19 -9.01 15.32
CA TYR A 23 3.22 -8.56 13.94
C TYR A 23 2.00 -9.09 13.20
N THR A 24 1.21 -8.17 12.64
CA THR A 24 0.05 -8.47 11.81
C THR A 24 -0.02 -7.42 10.71
N TYR A 25 -0.50 -7.81 9.54
CA TYR A 25 -0.59 -6.94 8.37
C TYR A 25 -1.82 -7.28 7.55
N SER A 26 -2.19 -6.36 6.66
CA SER A 26 -3.33 -6.50 5.77
C SER A 26 -2.88 -6.27 4.34
N ASP A 27 -3.23 -7.23 3.49
CA ASP A 27 -2.98 -7.17 2.04
C ASP A 27 -4.07 -6.40 1.29
N TYR A 28 -4.82 -5.54 1.98
CA TYR A 28 -5.89 -4.78 1.33
C TYR A 28 -5.35 -3.68 0.40
N TYR A 29 -4.34 -2.94 0.86
CA TYR A 29 -3.72 -1.84 0.09
C TYR A 29 -2.27 -2.11 -0.31
N TRP A 30 -1.56 -2.93 0.47
CA TRP A 30 -0.13 -3.14 0.35
C TRP A 30 0.20 -4.63 0.41
N GLU A 31 1.07 -5.09 -0.46
CA GLU A 31 1.67 -6.42 -0.44
C GLU A 31 3.19 -6.31 -0.25
N GLY A 32 3.89 -7.45 -0.16
CA GLY A 32 5.34 -7.47 0.05
C GLY A 32 5.77 -7.37 1.52
N TRP A 33 4.88 -7.70 2.45
CA TRP A 33 5.20 -7.78 3.87
C TRP A 33 6.28 -8.83 4.14
N THR A 34 7.09 -8.57 5.18
CA THR A 34 8.08 -9.55 5.63
C THR A 34 7.35 -10.72 6.30
N ASN A 35 7.71 -11.94 5.92
CA ASN A 35 7.18 -13.16 6.54
C ASN A 35 8.18 -14.29 6.34
N ALA A 36 7.83 -15.51 6.78
CA ALA A 36 8.72 -16.66 6.68
C ALA A 36 9.13 -16.99 5.23
N LEU A 37 8.31 -16.66 4.23
CA LEU A 37 8.58 -16.88 2.81
C LEU A 37 9.29 -15.68 2.16
N ASN A 38 8.99 -14.47 2.60
CA ASN A 38 9.56 -13.20 2.12
C ASN A 38 10.45 -12.56 3.19
N ASN A 39 11.54 -13.25 3.56
CA ASN A 39 12.36 -12.90 4.71
C ASN A 39 13.49 -11.91 4.35
N TYR A 40 13.13 -10.67 4.01
CA TYR A 40 14.12 -9.62 3.75
C TYR A 40 14.52 -8.82 4.99
N GLN A 41 13.80 -8.98 6.12
CA GLN A 41 14.13 -8.36 7.40
C GLN A 41 13.42 -9.05 8.58
N GLN A 42 13.89 -8.80 9.79
CA GLN A 42 13.19 -9.20 11.01
C GLN A 42 11.83 -8.51 11.16
N LEU A 43 10.91 -9.16 11.87
CA LEU A 43 9.61 -8.58 12.21
C LEU A 43 9.80 -7.32 13.06
N ILE A 44 8.99 -6.30 12.78
CA ILE A 44 9.03 -5.02 13.48
C ILE A 44 7.69 -4.71 14.10
N THR A 45 7.69 -3.97 15.20
CA THR A 45 6.47 -3.42 15.79
C THR A 45 6.33 -1.93 15.44
N LEU A 46 5.09 -1.43 15.47
CA LEU A 46 4.83 -0.02 15.19
C LEU A 46 5.32 0.89 16.34
N TRP A 47 5.23 0.41 17.58
CA TRP A 47 5.44 1.17 18.82
C TRP A 47 6.90 1.36 19.24
N THR A 48 7.85 0.71 18.58
CA THR A 48 9.28 0.90 18.87
C THR A 48 9.88 1.98 17.97
N ASN A 49 10.55 2.96 18.56
CA ASN A 49 11.26 4.02 17.83
C ASN A 49 12.68 3.61 17.40
N ASN A 50 13.20 2.50 17.93
CA ASN A 50 14.59 2.10 17.72
C ASN A 50 14.82 1.39 16.38
N HIS A 51 13.75 1.12 15.61
CA HIS A 51 13.82 0.31 14.39
C HIS A 51 13.64 1.14 13.11
N ILE A 52 14.09 2.41 13.09
CA ILE A 52 13.98 3.28 11.91
C ILE A 52 14.54 2.62 10.64
N PRO A 53 15.76 2.03 10.63
CA PRO A 53 16.29 1.41 9.41
C PRO A 53 15.41 0.28 8.87
N MET A 54 14.79 -0.49 9.77
CA MET A 54 13.91 -1.61 9.40
C MET A 54 12.53 -1.12 8.96
N LYS A 55 12.00 -0.05 9.55
CA LYS A 55 10.77 0.61 9.06
C LYS A 55 11.00 1.13 7.64
N THR A 56 12.13 1.79 7.39
CA THR A 56 12.50 2.25 6.05
C THR A 56 12.59 1.10 5.07
N ARG A 57 13.29 0.02 5.42
CA ARG A 57 13.41 -1.16 4.54
C ARG A 57 12.06 -1.85 4.30
N MET A 58 11.16 -1.89 5.27
CA MET A 58 9.78 -2.36 5.07
C MET A 58 9.08 -1.53 4.01
N ILE A 59 9.04 -0.21 4.19
CA ILE A 59 8.34 0.72 3.30
C ILE A 59 8.86 0.61 1.86
N LEU A 60 10.17 0.44 1.69
CA LEU A 60 10.80 0.30 0.37
C LEU A 60 10.49 -1.04 -0.33
N ASN A 61 10.07 -2.08 0.40
CA ASN A 61 9.68 -3.37 -0.17
C ASN A 61 8.17 -3.51 -0.36
N LEU A 62 7.35 -2.62 0.22
CA LEU A 62 5.91 -2.65 0.03
C LEU A 62 5.54 -2.22 -1.38
N VAL A 63 4.61 -2.95 -1.98
CA VAL A 63 4.03 -2.65 -3.28
C VAL A 63 2.52 -2.49 -3.16
N THR A 64 1.92 -1.66 -4.01
CA THR A 64 0.46 -1.51 -4.05
C THR A 64 -0.20 -2.76 -4.60
N THR A 65 -1.32 -3.17 -4.01
CA THR A 65 -2.15 -4.27 -4.53
C THR A 65 -2.72 -3.92 -5.91
N GLU A 66 -3.00 -4.96 -6.72
CA GLU A 66 -3.63 -4.78 -8.04
C GLU A 66 -5.00 -4.08 -7.95
N ARG A 67 -5.68 -4.21 -6.82
CA ARG A 67 -6.97 -3.53 -6.55
C ARG A 67 -6.82 -2.02 -6.58
N VAL A 68 -5.73 -1.50 -5.99
CA VAL A 68 -5.43 -0.07 -5.98
C VAL A 68 -5.05 0.38 -7.39
N THR A 69 -4.26 -0.39 -8.14
CA THR A 69 -3.90 -0.02 -9.51
C THR A 69 -5.12 0.03 -10.43
N THR A 70 -6.11 -0.87 -10.32
CA THR A 70 -7.37 -0.78 -11.09
C THR A 70 -8.18 0.50 -10.84
N CYS A 71 -8.14 1.06 -9.63
CA CYS A 71 -8.77 2.36 -9.34
C CYS A 71 -8.02 3.51 -10.03
N CYS A 72 -6.69 3.41 -10.12
CA CYS A 72 -5.82 4.43 -10.74
C CYS A 72 -5.78 4.37 -12.27
N TYR A 73 -6.19 3.25 -12.90
CA TYR A 73 -6.30 3.14 -14.36
C TYR A 73 -7.42 4.00 -14.95
N LEU A 74 -8.42 4.38 -14.15
CA LEU A 74 -9.29 5.50 -14.47
C LEU A 74 -8.54 6.77 -14.10
N SER A 75 -7.63 7.18 -15.00
CA SER A 75 -7.05 8.53 -14.95
C SER A 75 -8.20 9.54 -14.71
N PRO A 76 -8.03 10.57 -13.86
CA PRO A 76 -9.04 11.61 -13.64
C PRO A 76 -9.55 12.25 -14.95
N TRP A 77 -8.78 12.09 -16.03
CA TRP A 77 -9.04 12.61 -17.36
C TRP A 77 -9.85 11.66 -18.25
N THR A 78 -10.00 10.38 -17.89
CA THR A 78 -10.81 9.40 -18.67
C THR A 78 -12.27 9.87 -18.83
N GLY A 79 -12.83 10.55 -17.83
CA GLY A 79 -14.13 11.20 -17.96
C GLY A 79 -14.13 12.33 -18.98
N LEU A 80 -13.12 13.22 -18.95
CA LEU A 80 -13.00 14.36 -19.87
C LEU A 80 -12.83 13.90 -21.32
N GLU A 81 -12.00 12.90 -21.56
CA GLU A 81 -11.77 12.33 -22.90
C GLU A 81 -13.07 11.77 -23.49
N ILE A 82 -13.86 11.04 -22.70
CA ILE A 82 -15.17 10.53 -23.12
C ILE A 82 -16.14 11.68 -23.42
N PHE A 83 -16.20 12.72 -22.57
CA PHE A 83 -17.04 13.89 -22.81
C PHE A 83 -16.65 14.65 -24.09
N MET A 84 -15.36 14.82 -24.36
CA MET A 84 -14.87 15.46 -25.59
C MET A 84 -15.22 14.66 -26.83
N ILE A 85 -15.08 13.33 -26.80
CA ILE A 85 -15.43 12.46 -27.92
C ILE A 85 -16.94 12.53 -28.21
N LEU A 86 -17.78 12.45 -27.16
CA LEU A 86 -19.24 12.58 -27.32
C LEU A 86 -19.65 13.95 -27.89
N GLY A 87 -19.02 15.03 -27.41
CA GLY A 87 -19.25 16.38 -27.92
C GLY A 87 -18.86 16.53 -29.39
N LEU A 88 -17.72 15.96 -29.80
CA LEU A 88 -17.24 16.00 -31.18
C LEU A 88 -18.16 15.21 -32.12
N VAL A 89 -18.57 14.00 -31.72
CA VAL A 89 -19.50 13.16 -32.51
C VAL A 89 -20.86 13.85 -32.68
N SER A 90 -21.41 14.44 -31.61
CA SER A 90 -22.66 15.21 -31.66
C SER A 90 -22.56 16.40 -32.62
N THR A 91 -21.44 17.13 -32.58
CA THR A 91 -21.24 18.28 -33.46
C THR A 91 -21.13 17.86 -34.93
N ILE A 92 -20.38 16.80 -35.23
CA ILE A 92 -20.24 16.27 -36.59
C ILE A 92 -21.58 15.79 -37.14
N THR A 93 -22.38 15.08 -36.33
CA THR A 93 -23.70 14.60 -36.75
C THR A 93 -24.68 15.75 -37.00
N LEU A 94 -24.73 16.74 -36.11
CA LEU A 94 -25.59 17.93 -36.29
C LEU A 94 -25.20 18.77 -37.50
N VAL A 95 -23.90 18.99 -37.72
CA VAL A 95 -23.38 19.73 -38.87
C VAL A 95 -23.63 18.95 -40.17
N GLY A 96 -23.36 17.64 -40.18
CA GLY A 96 -23.64 16.76 -41.31
C GLY A 96 -25.12 16.76 -41.70
N TYR A 97 -26.02 16.64 -40.71
CA TYR A 97 -27.46 16.72 -40.93
C TYR A 97 -27.89 18.08 -41.50
N LYS A 98 -27.38 19.18 -40.94
CA LYS A 98 -27.69 20.54 -41.42
C LYS A 98 -27.22 20.79 -42.85
N ILE A 99 -26.04 20.30 -43.23
CA ILE A 99 -25.52 20.41 -44.60
C ILE A 99 -26.37 19.56 -45.57
N HIS A 100 -26.76 18.35 -45.18
CA HIS A 100 -27.59 17.49 -46.00
C HIS A 100 -29.01 18.07 -46.20
N SER A 101 -29.61 18.59 -45.13
CA SER A 101 -30.93 19.25 -45.19
C SER A 101 -30.94 20.52 -46.04
N LYS A 102 -29.82 21.22 -46.21
CA LYS A 102 -29.72 22.46 -47.00
C LYS A 102 -29.44 22.20 -48.49
N LYS A 103 -29.10 20.96 -48.85
CA LYS A 103 -28.89 20.51 -50.24
C LYS A 103 -30.13 19.88 -50.88
N ARG A 104 -31.19 19.61 -50.10
CA ARG A 104 -32.54 19.30 -50.58
C ARG A 104 -33.36 20.57 -50.69
#